data_AF-A0A428Q3I9-F1
#
_entry.id   AF-A0A428Q3I9-F1
#
_cell.length_a   1.000
_cell.length_b   1.000
_cell.length_c   1.000
_cell.angle_alpha   90.00
_cell.angle_beta   90.00
_cell.angle_gamma   90.00
#
_symmetry.space_group_name_H-M   'P 1'
#
loop_
_entity.id
_entity.type
_entity.pdbx_description
1 polymer ?
#
loop_
_entity_poly.entity_id
_entity_poly.type
_entity_poly.pdbx_seq_one_letter_code
_entity_poly.pdbx_strand_id
1 'polypeptide(L)'
;MHFQSAIVAAAFFSAAAAVPCSEIGWSAGNMGENPALDPFDPQGRWEVVKANECWVRFQTFKPGQNPKDVRVTKTEFTATPGQVAHTINNYFGSPGNIMLWLPMTTTSFQYANILPPVISEDHAVVDGQSSIVKGRTVLSIILPSGAKKLEVVRPEPPDQGESDINLKRATELGITGLKGTISSDDWAYSTAAEAQLVLLSVYREQVRAYFGREEPHLNNAWLTAEKADSNDT
;
A
#
# COMPACT_ATOMS: atom_id res chain seq x y z
N MET A 1 -4.67 31.18 -10.29
CA MET A 1 -5.44 30.04 -9.73
C MET A 1 -4.40 28.97 -9.40
N HIS A 2 -4.27 28.55 -8.15
CA HIS A 2 -3.26 27.55 -7.75
C HIS A 2 -3.89 26.15 -7.77
N PHE A 3 -3.12 25.16 -8.20
CA PHE A 3 -3.40 23.73 -8.02
C PHE A 3 -2.13 23.03 -7.52
N GLN A 4 -2.31 21.92 -6.80
CA GLN A 4 -1.29 21.24 -5.97
C GLN A 4 -1.46 19.72 -6.03
N SER A 5 -0.48 18.97 -5.51
CA SER A 5 -0.32 17.52 -5.72
C SER A 5 0.15 16.77 -4.43
N ALA A 6 -0.16 15.47 -4.20
CA ALA A 6 0.09 14.64 -2.96
C ALA A 6 0.59 13.13 -3.05
N ILE A 7 1.90 12.76 -3.02
CA ILE A 7 2.53 11.40 -3.19
C ILE A 7 2.24 10.51 -1.99
N VAL A 8 1.85 9.26 -2.23
CA VAL A 8 1.77 8.26 -1.16
C VAL A 8 3.13 7.62 -0.88
N ALA A 9 3.74 8.01 0.23
CA ALA A 9 4.82 7.25 0.87
C ALA A 9 4.30 5.90 1.42
N ALA A 10 5.19 5.04 1.97
CA ALA A 10 4.84 3.69 2.47
C ALA A 10 5.15 3.40 3.96
N ALA A 11 5.14 4.43 4.80
CA ALA A 11 4.97 4.43 6.26
C ALA A 11 5.96 3.67 7.14
N PHE A 12 7.11 3.27 6.63
CA PHE A 12 8.29 3.10 7.48
C PHE A 12 9.21 4.33 7.43
N PHE A 13 8.88 5.33 6.61
CA PHE A 13 9.74 6.48 6.30
C PHE A 13 8.99 7.80 6.37
N SER A 14 9.69 8.82 6.91
CA SER A 14 9.17 10.17 7.12
C SER A 14 9.04 11.02 5.86
N ALA A 15 9.45 10.49 4.70
CA ALA A 15 9.32 11.11 3.38
C ALA A 15 9.28 10.02 2.29
N ALA A 16 8.69 10.34 1.13
CA ALA A 16 8.89 9.61 -0.12
C ALA A 16 8.71 10.53 -1.34
N ALA A 17 9.36 10.17 -2.44
CA ALA A 17 9.25 10.78 -3.77
C ALA A 17 8.71 9.75 -4.81
N ALA A 18 8.64 10.09 -6.10
CA ALA A 18 8.17 9.18 -7.14
C ALA A 18 8.72 9.59 -8.52
N VAL A 19 8.79 8.66 -9.45
CA VAL A 19 9.40 8.82 -10.78
C VAL A 19 8.43 8.26 -11.82
N PRO A 20 8.34 8.83 -13.05
CA PRO A 20 7.25 8.49 -13.95
C PRO A 20 7.53 7.23 -14.75
N CYS A 21 6.47 6.50 -15.07
CA CYS A 21 6.51 5.46 -16.10
C CYS A 21 6.90 6.10 -17.45
N SER A 22 7.87 5.50 -18.15
CA SER A 22 8.15 5.78 -19.56
C SER A 22 8.54 4.49 -20.28
N GLU A 23 8.34 4.45 -21.59
CA GLU A 23 8.43 3.22 -22.40
C GLU A 23 9.88 2.75 -22.69
N ILE A 24 10.85 3.27 -21.96
CA ILE A 24 12.28 3.00 -22.16
C ILE A 24 12.76 1.97 -21.13
N GLY A 25 13.23 0.82 -21.62
CA GLY A 25 13.81 -0.23 -20.78
C GLY A 25 14.99 0.30 -19.95
N TRP A 26 15.09 -0.14 -18.68
CA TRP A 26 15.98 0.44 -17.66
C TRP A 26 17.46 0.56 -18.08
N SER A 27 17.85 1.76 -18.51
CA SER A 27 19.23 2.25 -18.41
C SER A 27 19.45 2.82 -17.00
N ALA A 28 20.46 2.31 -16.28
CA ALA A 28 20.76 2.79 -14.93
C ALA A 28 21.15 4.28 -14.92
N GLY A 29 20.70 5.01 -13.89
CA GLY A 29 20.98 6.44 -13.73
C GLY A 29 22.44 6.73 -13.34
N ASN A 30 23.33 6.84 -14.33
CA ASN A 30 24.58 7.56 -14.15
C ASN A 30 24.28 9.04 -13.88
N MET A 31 24.78 9.58 -12.76
CA MET A 31 24.86 11.03 -12.58
C MET A 31 25.81 11.59 -13.65
N GLY A 32 25.31 12.42 -14.56
CA GLY A 32 26.08 12.85 -15.73
C GLY A 32 25.34 13.86 -16.60
N GLU A 33 24.79 13.41 -17.73
CA GLU A 33 24.58 14.27 -18.91
C GLU A 33 23.11 14.38 -19.36
N ASN A 34 22.16 14.00 -18.51
CA ASN A 34 20.74 14.21 -18.75
C ASN A 34 20.07 14.70 -17.45
N PRO A 35 19.30 15.81 -17.45
CA PRO A 35 18.51 16.26 -16.30
C PRO A 35 17.30 15.33 -16.13
N ALA A 36 17.57 14.09 -15.69
CA ALA A 36 16.62 13.01 -15.63
C ALA A 36 15.62 13.20 -14.48
N LEU A 37 14.54 13.94 -14.76
CA LEU A 37 13.27 13.91 -14.03
C LEU A 37 13.45 13.99 -12.51
N ASP A 38 14.05 15.09 -12.04
CA ASP A 38 14.16 15.39 -10.61
C ASP A 38 12.77 15.30 -9.95
N PRO A 39 12.55 14.37 -9.00
CA PRO A 39 11.26 14.24 -8.34
C PRO A 39 11.00 15.41 -7.36
N PHE A 40 11.99 16.26 -7.13
CA PHE A 40 11.89 17.52 -6.39
C PHE A 40 11.80 18.76 -7.30
N ASP A 41 11.58 18.58 -8.61
CA ASP A 41 11.35 19.68 -9.57
C ASP A 41 10.23 20.63 -9.06
N PRO A 42 10.55 21.91 -8.76
CA PRO A 42 9.59 22.86 -8.19
C PRO A 42 8.44 23.23 -9.14
N GLN A 43 8.41 22.70 -10.37
CA GLN A 43 7.23 22.74 -11.25
C GLN A 43 6.05 21.86 -10.78
N GLY A 44 6.20 21.09 -9.69
CA GLY A 44 5.06 20.51 -8.96
C GLY A 44 4.37 19.33 -9.66
N ARG A 45 5.04 18.72 -10.65
CA ARG A 45 4.58 17.50 -11.35
C ARG A 45 4.40 16.33 -10.38
N TRP A 46 5.19 16.35 -9.30
CA TRP A 46 5.11 15.38 -8.22
C TRP A 46 4.19 15.87 -7.13
N GLU A 47 3.10 15.12 -7.04
CA GLU A 47 2.42 14.75 -5.82
C GLU A 47 3.38 14.77 -4.56
N VAL A 48 3.06 15.32 -3.34
CA VAL A 48 3.85 15.06 -2.07
C VAL A 48 3.03 14.83 -0.75
N VAL A 49 2.94 13.60 -0.16
CA VAL A 49 2.37 13.28 1.21
C VAL A 49 2.97 12.05 1.95
N LYS A 50 2.33 11.60 3.06
CA LYS A 50 2.64 10.42 3.89
C LYS A 50 1.69 9.23 3.59
N ALA A 51 1.60 8.27 4.51
CA ALA A 51 1.51 6.85 4.14
C ALA A 51 0.67 5.96 5.07
N ASN A 52 0.93 6.07 6.36
CA ASN A 52 0.00 5.72 7.44
C ASN A 52 -1.27 6.59 7.38
N GLU A 53 -1.27 7.63 6.55
CA GLU A 53 -2.42 8.42 6.12
C GLU A 53 -3.18 7.78 4.93
N CYS A 54 -2.76 6.60 4.44
CA CYS A 54 -3.28 5.91 3.25
C CYS A 54 -3.75 4.49 3.53
N TRP A 55 -4.71 4.02 2.72
CA TRP A 55 -5.19 2.63 2.75
C TRP A 55 -4.65 1.86 1.54
N VAL A 56 -4.15 0.65 1.78
CA VAL A 56 -3.67 -0.26 0.73
C VAL A 56 -4.48 -1.54 0.72
N ARG A 57 -4.68 -2.10 -0.47
CA ARG A 57 -5.25 -3.43 -0.69
C ARG A 57 -4.46 -4.18 -1.75
N PHE A 58 -4.14 -5.43 -1.45
CA PHE A 58 -3.26 -6.29 -2.25
C PHE A 58 -4.11 -7.27 -3.07
N GLN A 59 -4.04 -7.18 -4.40
CA GLN A 59 -4.78 -8.01 -5.34
C GLN A 59 -3.83 -8.87 -6.17
N THR A 60 -3.88 -10.19 -6.00
CA THR A 60 -3.15 -11.13 -6.85
C THR A 60 -3.93 -11.42 -8.13
N PHE A 61 -3.38 -11.09 -9.29
CA PHE A 61 -3.97 -11.42 -10.59
C PHE A 61 -3.66 -12.86 -11.01
N LYS A 62 -4.57 -13.49 -11.76
CA LYS A 62 -4.41 -14.86 -12.24
C LYS A 62 -3.34 -14.94 -13.35
N PRO A 63 -2.68 -16.09 -13.58
CA PRO A 63 -1.81 -16.27 -14.74
C PRO A 63 -2.59 -15.97 -16.03
N GLY A 64 -2.04 -15.12 -16.89
CA GLY A 64 -2.69 -14.68 -18.14
C GLY A 64 -3.71 -13.54 -17.99
N GLN A 65 -4.01 -13.06 -16.78
CA GLN A 65 -4.80 -11.85 -16.55
C GLN A 65 -3.91 -10.59 -16.63
N ASN A 66 -4.42 -9.48 -17.15
CA ASN A 66 -3.69 -8.21 -17.17
C ASN A 66 -3.70 -7.60 -15.76
N PRO A 67 -2.56 -7.12 -15.22
CA PRO A 67 -2.51 -6.45 -13.92
C PRO A 67 -3.47 -5.25 -13.78
N LYS A 68 -3.84 -4.56 -14.88
CA LYS A 68 -4.84 -3.48 -14.82
C LYS A 68 -6.23 -4.00 -14.42
N ASP A 69 -6.61 -5.22 -14.82
CA ASP A 69 -7.94 -5.83 -14.58
C ASP A 69 -8.25 -6.12 -13.09
N VAL A 70 -7.25 -6.03 -12.20
CA VAL A 70 -7.41 -6.26 -10.75
C VAL A 70 -7.24 -4.98 -9.91
N ARG A 71 -7.15 -3.82 -10.55
CA ARG A 71 -7.19 -2.53 -9.87
C ARG A 71 -8.57 -2.29 -9.28
N VAL A 72 -8.62 -1.75 -8.06
CA VAL A 72 -9.88 -1.33 -7.45
C VAL A 72 -10.21 0.08 -7.93
N THR A 73 -11.24 0.22 -8.76
CA THR A 73 -11.73 1.51 -9.27
C THR A 73 -13.00 2.01 -8.54
N LYS A 74 -13.64 1.19 -7.69
CA LYS A 74 -14.93 1.55 -7.05
C LYS A 74 -14.77 2.75 -6.11
N THR A 75 -15.57 3.79 -6.36
CA THR A 75 -15.58 5.06 -5.61
C THR A 75 -16.44 5.06 -4.35
N GLU A 76 -17.42 4.17 -4.25
CA GLU A 76 -18.38 4.11 -3.12
C GLU A 76 -18.09 2.91 -2.20
N PHE A 77 -18.09 3.14 -0.89
CA PHE A 77 -17.86 2.12 0.14
C PHE A 77 -19.03 2.07 1.13
N THR A 78 -19.49 0.86 1.42
CA THR A 78 -20.75 0.61 2.15
C THR A 78 -20.60 -0.50 3.21
N ALA A 79 -19.41 -0.66 3.80
CA ALA A 79 -19.16 -1.74 4.75
C ALA A 79 -19.99 -1.59 6.03
N THR A 80 -20.40 -2.73 6.61
CA THR A 80 -20.99 -2.82 7.94
C THR A 80 -20.12 -3.68 8.88
N PRO A 81 -20.19 -3.51 10.21
CA PRO A 81 -19.39 -4.30 11.16
C PRO A 81 -19.54 -5.82 10.98
N GLY A 82 -20.77 -6.32 10.80
CA GLY A 82 -21.03 -7.72 10.49
C GLY A 82 -20.47 -8.20 9.14
N GLN A 83 -20.45 -7.37 8.09
CA GLN A 83 -19.78 -7.72 6.83
C GLN A 83 -18.26 -7.81 6.97
N VAL A 84 -17.67 -6.92 7.78
CA VAL A 84 -16.22 -6.93 8.07
C VAL A 84 -15.88 -8.19 8.87
N ALA A 85 -16.65 -8.50 9.91
CA ALA A 85 -16.48 -9.71 10.71
C ALA A 85 -16.64 -11.00 9.87
N HIS A 86 -17.72 -11.09 9.09
CA HIS A 86 -17.95 -12.20 8.14
C HIS A 86 -16.78 -12.38 7.18
N THR A 87 -16.28 -11.31 6.56
CA THR A 87 -15.20 -11.40 5.58
C THR A 87 -13.88 -11.86 6.19
N ILE A 88 -13.55 -11.39 7.41
CA ILE A 88 -12.34 -11.82 8.13
C ILE A 88 -12.46 -13.31 8.54
N ASN A 89 -13.62 -13.76 8.98
CA ASN A 89 -13.83 -15.18 9.32
C ASN A 89 -13.95 -16.09 8.08
N ASN A 90 -14.15 -15.52 6.88
CA ASN A 90 -14.33 -16.25 5.62
C ASN A 90 -13.30 -15.87 4.53
N TYR A 91 -12.02 -15.63 4.89
CA TYR A 91 -10.97 -15.22 3.94
C TYR A 91 -10.84 -16.10 2.67
N PHE A 92 -11.13 -17.40 2.76
CA PHE A 92 -11.00 -18.34 1.65
C PHE A 92 -12.09 -18.20 0.56
N GLY A 93 -13.06 -17.32 0.76
CA GLY A 93 -14.09 -16.97 -0.23
C GLY A 93 -15.46 -17.51 0.15
N SER A 94 -16.32 -16.63 0.67
CA SER A 94 -17.73 -16.90 0.96
C SER A 94 -18.61 -15.82 0.31
N PRO A 95 -19.86 -16.12 -0.07
CA PRO A 95 -20.81 -15.09 -0.50
C PRO A 95 -20.93 -13.98 0.56
N GLY A 96 -21.06 -12.73 0.11
CA GLY A 96 -21.13 -11.56 0.99
C GLY A 96 -19.78 -11.02 1.48
N ASN A 97 -18.64 -11.63 1.14
CA ASN A 97 -17.32 -11.06 1.41
C ASN A 97 -17.13 -9.68 0.75
N ILE A 98 -16.62 -8.70 1.49
CA ILE A 98 -16.39 -7.33 1.03
C ILE A 98 -14.89 -7.01 0.81
N MET A 99 -14.60 -5.80 0.32
CA MET A 99 -13.21 -5.31 0.25
C MET A 99 -12.73 -4.80 1.61
N LEU A 100 -11.89 -5.59 2.26
CA LEU A 100 -11.09 -5.17 3.41
C LEU A 100 -9.82 -4.40 3.00
N TRP A 101 -9.36 -3.52 3.88
CA TRP A 101 -8.27 -2.56 3.70
C TRP A 101 -7.30 -2.61 4.87
N LEU A 102 -6.03 -2.22 4.63
CA LEU A 102 -5.00 -2.10 5.66
C LEU A 102 -4.35 -0.70 5.60
N PRO A 103 -3.90 -0.13 6.72
CA PRO A 103 -3.11 1.11 6.71
C PRO A 103 -1.73 0.82 6.13
N MET A 104 -1.24 1.60 5.18
CA MET A 104 -0.09 1.23 4.34
C MET A 104 1.26 1.22 5.10
N THR A 105 1.55 0.11 5.80
CA THR A 105 2.65 -0.06 6.78
C THR A 105 3.39 -1.39 6.59
N THR A 106 4.59 -1.55 7.17
CA THR A 106 5.34 -2.84 7.15
C THR A 106 4.50 -4.02 7.60
N THR A 107 3.72 -3.87 8.67
CA THR A 107 2.78 -4.90 9.15
C THR A 107 1.88 -5.43 8.02
N SER A 108 1.41 -4.54 7.15
CA SER A 108 0.61 -4.88 5.98
C SER A 108 1.43 -5.48 4.83
N PHE A 109 2.70 -5.06 4.65
CA PHE A 109 3.63 -5.67 3.69
C PHE A 109 4.11 -7.07 4.13
N GLN A 110 4.22 -7.35 5.43
CA GLN A 110 4.45 -8.69 5.96
C GLN A 110 3.21 -9.57 5.74
N TYR A 111 2.02 -9.07 6.10
CA TYR A 111 0.75 -9.73 5.80
C TYR A 111 0.59 -10.05 4.30
N ALA A 112 1.08 -9.18 3.41
CA ALA A 112 1.06 -9.38 1.97
C ALA A 112 2.15 -10.32 1.41
N ASN A 113 2.97 -10.98 2.24
CA ASN A 113 4.15 -11.75 1.81
C ASN A 113 5.15 -10.95 0.93
N ILE A 114 5.19 -9.62 1.12
CA ILE A 114 6.14 -8.70 0.46
C ILE A 114 7.40 -8.56 1.33
N LEU A 115 7.23 -8.50 2.66
CA LEU A 115 8.29 -8.56 3.66
C LEU A 115 8.24 -9.90 4.43
N PRO A 116 9.36 -10.34 5.03
CA PRO A 116 9.39 -11.59 5.81
C PRO A 116 8.55 -11.49 7.10
N PRO A 117 8.02 -12.62 7.62
CA PRO A 117 7.24 -12.65 8.86
C PRO A 117 7.99 -12.11 10.10
N VAL A 118 9.33 -12.17 10.09
CA VAL A 118 10.22 -11.61 11.11
C VAL A 118 11.17 -10.63 10.42
N ILE A 119 11.33 -9.43 10.98
CA ILE A 119 12.21 -8.36 10.46
C ILE A 119 13.28 -7.95 11.47
N SER A 120 12.91 -7.90 12.76
CA SER A 120 13.79 -7.69 13.90
C SER A 120 13.18 -8.37 15.14
N GLU A 121 13.96 -8.46 16.23
CA GLU A 121 13.47 -8.98 17.51
C GLU A 121 12.48 -8.02 18.19
N ASP A 122 12.61 -6.71 17.92
CA ASP A 122 11.72 -5.64 18.42
C ASP A 122 10.39 -5.50 17.64
N HIS A 123 10.08 -6.41 16.73
CA HIS A 123 8.88 -6.34 15.88
C HIS A 123 8.01 -7.58 16.00
N ALA A 124 6.68 -7.37 16.02
CA ALA A 124 5.70 -8.45 16.07
C ALA A 124 5.84 -9.38 14.86
N VAL A 125 5.77 -10.68 15.10
CA VAL A 125 5.77 -11.70 14.04
C VAL A 125 4.42 -11.66 13.32
N VAL A 126 4.44 -11.50 11.99
CA VAL A 126 3.23 -11.42 11.17
C VAL A 126 3.18 -12.56 10.17
N ASP A 127 2.26 -13.52 10.40
CA ASP A 127 1.97 -14.59 9.46
C ASP A 127 1.42 -14.00 8.14
N GLY A 128 2.14 -14.20 7.03
CA GLY A 128 1.75 -13.71 5.71
C GLY A 128 0.58 -14.49 5.10
N GLN A 129 -0.42 -13.78 4.58
CA GLN A 129 -1.59 -14.33 3.88
C GLN A 129 -1.16 -15.06 2.59
N SER A 130 -1.17 -16.40 2.64
CA SER A 130 -0.61 -17.28 1.61
C SER A 130 -1.31 -17.21 0.24
N SER A 131 -2.53 -16.68 0.19
CA SER A 131 -3.23 -16.40 -1.08
C SER A 131 -2.65 -15.20 -1.84
N ILE A 132 -1.87 -14.32 -1.19
CA ILE A 132 -1.21 -13.18 -1.85
C ILE A 132 0.13 -13.63 -2.44
N VAL A 133 0.19 -13.75 -3.76
CA VAL A 133 1.41 -14.16 -4.50
C VAL A 133 2.14 -12.90 -4.96
N LYS A 134 3.17 -12.48 -4.20
CA LYS A 134 3.99 -11.28 -4.45
C LYS A 134 4.30 -11.00 -5.93
N GLY A 135 4.83 -11.99 -6.66
CA GLY A 135 5.23 -11.85 -8.07
C GLY A 135 4.07 -11.64 -9.07
N ARG A 136 2.82 -11.68 -8.61
CA ARG A 136 1.60 -11.38 -9.39
C ARG A 136 0.63 -10.49 -8.61
N THR A 137 1.13 -9.55 -7.80
CA THR A 137 0.28 -8.72 -6.92
C THR A 137 0.37 -7.23 -7.25
N VAL A 138 -0.81 -6.62 -7.44
CA VAL A 138 -1.04 -5.18 -7.58
C VAL A 138 -1.48 -4.61 -6.23
N LEU A 139 -1.06 -3.39 -5.94
CA LEU A 139 -1.49 -2.57 -4.83
C LEU A 139 -2.50 -1.57 -5.38
N SER A 140 -3.72 -1.58 -4.85
CA SER A 140 -4.65 -0.44 -4.99
C SER A 140 -4.54 0.42 -3.74
N ILE A 141 -4.30 1.72 -3.91
CA ILE A 141 -3.93 2.65 -2.85
C ILE A 141 -4.92 3.81 -2.85
N ILE A 142 -5.60 4.03 -1.71
CA ILE A 142 -6.41 5.21 -1.47
C ILE A 142 -5.51 6.28 -0.86
N LEU A 143 -5.32 7.40 -1.57
CA LEU A 143 -4.50 8.54 -1.12
C LEU A 143 -5.14 9.22 0.11
N PRO A 144 -4.43 10.09 0.86
CA PRO A 144 -4.99 10.76 2.03
C PRO A 144 -6.15 11.71 1.71
N SER A 145 -6.27 12.16 0.45
CA SER A 145 -7.42 12.91 -0.05
C SER A 145 -8.70 12.05 -0.02
N GLY A 146 -8.58 10.75 -0.32
CA GLY A 146 -9.65 9.76 -0.21
C GLY A 146 -9.85 9.27 1.22
N ALA A 147 -8.77 8.97 1.94
CA ALA A 147 -8.84 8.47 3.32
C ALA A 147 -9.59 9.44 4.26
N LYS A 148 -9.45 10.76 4.05
CA LYS A 148 -10.17 11.81 4.82
C LYS A 148 -11.68 11.88 4.52
N LYS A 149 -12.16 11.21 3.45
CA LYS A 149 -13.58 11.11 3.06
C LYS A 149 -14.25 9.81 3.54
N LEU A 150 -13.50 8.93 4.20
CA LEU A 150 -13.94 7.57 4.55
C LEU A 150 -13.96 7.31 6.07
N GLU A 151 -15.03 6.66 6.51
CA GLU A 151 -15.23 6.12 7.85
C GLU A 151 -14.59 4.73 7.97
N VAL A 152 -13.88 4.49 9.07
CA VAL A 152 -13.21 3.22 9.38
C VAL A 152 -14.20 2.27 10.06
N VAL A 153 -14.67 1.26 9.32
CA VAL A 153 -15.65 0.27 9.81
C VAL A 153 -14.92 -0.95 10.36
N ARG A 154 -14.82 -1.01 11.69
CA ARG A 154 -14.26 -2.16 12.42
C ARG A 154 -15.24 -3.35 12.41
N PRO A 155 -14.75 -4.60 12.59
CA PRO A 155 -15.63 -5.75 12.78
C PRO A 155 -16.52 -5.59 14.01
N GLU A 156 -17.67 -6.25 13.97
CA GLU A 156 -18.49 -6.50 15.16
C GLU A 156 -17.75 -7.48 16.11
N PRO A 157 -17.91 -7.38 17.44
CA PRO A 157 -17.32 -8.35 18.36
C PRO A 157 -17.87 -9.77 18.13
N PRO A 158 -17.10 -10.82 18.46
CA PRO A 158 -17.59 -12.19 18.41
C PRO A 158 -18.68 -12.45 19.44
N ASP A 159 -19.59 -13.39 19.13
CA ASP A 159 -20.62 -13.85 20.06
C ASP A 159 -20.01 -14.64 21.24
N GLN A 160 -20.76 -14.72 22.34
CA GLN A 160 -20.28 -15.37 23.57
C GLN A 160 -20.03 -16.88 23.38
N GLY A 161 -18.77 -17.25 23.23
CA GLY A 161 -18.29 -18.63 23.11
C GLY A 161 -17.44 -18.90 21.87
N GLU A 162 -17.37 -17.99 20.91
CA GLU A 162 -16.57 -18.20 19.70
C GLU A 162 -15.06 -17.98 19.97
N SER A 163 -14.23 -18.90 19.46
CA SER A 163 -12.76 -18.83 19.55
C SER A 163 -12.18 -17.89 18.49
N ASP A 164 -12.45 -16.60 18.66
CA ASP A 164 -12.15 -15.57 17.67
C ASP A 164 -10.67 -15.12 17.65
N ILE A 165 -9.81 -16.01 17.18
CA ILE A 165 -8.40 -15.69 16.87
C ILE A 165 -8.26 -14.85 15.60
N ASN A 166 -9.28 -14.85 14.73
CA ASN A 166 -9.24 -14.23 13.41
C ASN A 166 -9.54 -12.73 13.44
N LEU A 167 -10.65 -12.27 14.06
CA LEU A 167 -10.90 -10.83 14.22
C LEU A 167 -9.89 -10.20 15.16
N LYS A 168 -9.39 -10.93 16.18
CA LYS A 168 -8.27 -10.46 17.00
C LYS A 168 -7.03 -10.18 16.15
N ARG A 169 -6.51 -11.18 15.42
CA ARG A 169 -5.34 -10.99 14.53
C ARG A 169 -5.58 -9.91 13.48
N ALA A 170 -6.76 -9.87 12.88
CA ALA A 170 -7.11 -8.85 11.90
C ALA A 170 -7.13 -7.43 12.50
N THR A 171 -7.63 -7.27 13.73
CA THR A 171 -7.63 -6.00 14.47
C THR A 171 -6.21 -5.56 14.83
N GLU A 172 -5.35 -6.49 15.26
CA GLU A 172 -3.92 -6.24 15.54
C GLU A 172 -3.15 -5.80 14.27
N LEU A 173 -3.54 -6.31 13.10
CA LEU A 173 -3.00 -5.92 11.79
C LEU A 173 -3.66 -4.67 11.17
N GLY A 174 -4.65 -4.06 11.85
CA GLY A 174 -5.38 -2.89 11.36
C GLY A 174 -6.32 -3.15 10.18
N ILE A 175 -6.72 -4.40 9.95
CA ILE A 175 -7.60 -4.79 8.83
C ILE A 175 -9.03 -4.28 9.11
N THR A 176 -9.59 -3.53 8.16
CA THR A 176 -10.86 -2.81 8.33
C THR A 176 -11.73 -2.87 7.09
N GLY A 177 -13.04 -2.68 7.26
CA GLY A 177 -13.90 -2.14 6.20
C GLY A 177 -13.79 -0.61 6.13
N LEU A 178 -14.26 -0.04 5.02
CA LEU A 178 -14.39 1.41 4.83
C LEU A 178 -15.83 1.74 4.42
N LYS A 179 -16.25 2.98 4.66
CA LYS A 179 -17.60 3.50 4.32
C LYS A 179 -17.54 4.98 3.94
N GLY A 180 -18.33 5.39 2.96
CA GLY A 180 -18.29 6.75 2.37
C GLY A 180 -17.93 6.73 0.88
N THR A 181 -17.62 7.89 0.30
CA THR A 181 -17.41 8.04 -1.15
C THR A 181 -16.18 8.88 -1.47
N ILE A 182 -15.39 8.42 -2.44
CA ILE A 182 -14.20 9.07 -2.99
C ILE A 182 -14.37 9.32 -4.50
N SER A 183 -13.41 10.00 -5.11
CA SER A 183 -13.29 10.20 -6.57
C SER A 183 -12.25 9.26 -7.18
N SER A 184 -12.23 9.15 -8.52
CA SER A 184 -11.12 8.57 -9.30
C SER A 184 -9.76 9.06 -8.79
N ASP A 185 -9.63 10.37 -8.63
CA ASP A 185 -8.40 11.09 -8.35
C ASP A 185 -7.84 10.84 -6.93
N ASP A 186 -8.57 10.08 -6.09
CA ASP A 186 -8.14 9.60 -4.79
C ASP A 186 -7.48 8.20 -4.83
N TRP A 187 -7.24 7.66 -6.03
CA TRP A 187 -6.58 6.37 -6.24
C TRP A 187 -5.17 6.51 -6.83
N ALA A 188 -4.29 5.60 -6.43
CA ALA A 188 -3.12 5.22 -7.22
C ALA A 188 -2.86 3.71 -7.18
N TYR A 189 -2.04 3.23 -8.10
CA TYR A 189 -1.74 1.82 -8.31
C TYR A 189 -0.22 1.58 -8.39
N SER A 190 0.26 0.51 -7.76
CA SER A 190 1.68 0.12 -7.76
C SER A 190 1.80 -1.40 -7.74
N THR A 191 3.00 -1.97 -7.88
CA THR A 191 3.21 -3.43 -7.78
C THR A 191 3.89 -3.84 -6.48
N ALA A 192 3.63 -5.08 -6.07
CA ALA A 192 4.29 -5.71 -4.94
C ALA A 192 5.80 -5.95 -5.19
N ALA A 193 6.24 -5.91 -6.45
CA ALA A 193 7.65 -5.99 -6.83
C ALA A 193 8.38 -4.66 -6.56
N GLU A 194 7.82 -3.53 -7.02
CA GLU A 194 8.35 -2.19 -6.74
C GLU A 194 8.37 -1.90 -5.24
N ALA A 195 7.26 -2.17 -4.55
CA ALA A 195 7.20 -2.04 -3.09
C ALA A 195 8.29 -2.87 -2.39
N GLN A 196 8.57 -4.11 -2.84
CA GLN A 196 9.64 -4.89 -2.25
C GLN A 196 11.03 -4.29 -2.52
N LEU A 197 11.32 -3.85 -3.75
CA LEU A 197 12.62 -3.28 -4.11
C LEU A 197 12.92 -2.03 -3.26
N VAL A 198 11.93 -1.17 -3.06
CA VAL A 198 12.02 0.02 -2.21
C VAL A 198 12.29 -0.36 -0.74
N LEU A 199 11.47 -1.24 -0.17
CA LEU A 199 11.62 -1.66 1.23
C LEU A 199 12.97 -2.35 1.49
N LEU A 200 13.45 -3.16 0.55
CA LEU A 200 14.77 -3.79 0.61
C LEU A 200 15.92 -2.78 0.44
N SER A 201 15.74 -1.75 -0.39
CA SER A 201 16.74 -0.68 -0.53
C SER A 201 16.90 0.08 0.77
N VAL A 202 15.80 0.40 1.46
CA VAL A 202 15.88 1.12 2.74
C VAL A 202 16.45 0.25 3.85
N TYR A 203 16.01 -1.01 3.96
CA TYR A 203 16.59 -1.94 4.95
C TYR A 203 18.11 -2.03 4.81
N ARG A 204 18.64 -2.05 3.58
CA ARG A 204 20.09 -2.03 3.33
C ARG A 204 20.78 -0.76 3.82
N GLU A 205 20.24 0.42 3.50
CA GLU A 205 20.82 1.69 3.96
C GLU A 205 20.69 1.86 5.48
N GLN A 206 19.63 1.36 6.12
CA GLN A 206 19.49 1.34 7.59
C GLN A 206 20.51 0.41 8.26
N VAL A 207 20.68 -0.81 7.74
CA VAL A 207 21.70 -1.76 8.23
C VAL A 207 23.10 -1.20 8.06
N ARG A 208 23.40 -0.60 6.90
CA ARG A 208 24.66 0.10 6.64
C ARG A 208 24.88 1.22 7.66
N ALA A 209 23.90 2.11 7.82
CA ALA A 209 24.00 3.27 8.70
C ALA A 209 24.23 2.87 10.17
N TYR A 210 23.53 1.84 10.64
CA TYR A 210 23.72 1.26 11.97
C TYR A 210 25.16 0.79 12.20
N PHE A 211 25.74 0.02 11.27
CA PHE A 211 27.13 -0.45 11.40
C PHE A 211 28.18 0.65 11.17
N GLY A 212 27.90 1.63 10.30
CA GLY A 212 28.75 2.80 10.06
C GLY A 212 28.70 3.86 11.16
N ARG A 213 27.64 3.84 11.99
CA ARG A 213 27.27 4.91 12.95
C ARG A 213 27.01 6.26 12.24
N GLU A 214 26.47 6.19 11.03
CA GLU A 214 26.07 7.32 10.19
C GLU A 214 24.53 7.47 10.14
N GLU A 215 24.01 8.57 9.62
CA GLU A 215 22.57 8.70 9.35
C GLU A 215 22.23 7.98 8.01
N PRO A 216 21.10 7.27 7.92
CA PRO A 216 20.76 6.50 6.71
C PRO A 216 20.42 7.43 5.53
N HIS A 217 21.08 7.22 4.39
CA HIS A 217 20.90 8.01 3.18
C HIS A 217 19.63 7.64 2.41
N LEU A 218 18.47 7.97 2.98
CA LEU A 218 17.13 7.57 2.51
C LEU A 218 16.62 8.29 1.25
N ASN A 219 17.51 8.79 0.40
CA ASN A 219 17.18 9.57 -0.82
C ASN A 219 16.33 8.76 -1.82
N ASN A 220 16.42 7.43 -1.78
CA ASN A 220 15.66 6.48 -2.62
C ASN A 220 14.59 5.69 -1.85
N ALA A 221 14.17 6.16 -0.66
CA ALA A 221 13.27 5.44 0.25
C ALA A 221 11.78 5.49 -0.14
N TRP A 222 11.47 5.39 -1.43
CA TRP A 222 10.21 5.87 -1.96
C TRP A 222 9.56 4.97 -3.02
N LEU A 223 8.22 4.95 -3.03
CA LEU A 223 7.42 4.10 -3.90
C LEU A 223 6.72 4.93 -4.98
N THR A 224 6.94 4.56 -6.23
CA THR A 224 6.16 5.08 -7.36
C THR A 224 4.80 4.40 -7.43
N ALA A 225 3.77 5.20 -7.72
CA ALA A 225 2.42 4.71 -8.01
C ALA A 225 1.81 5.52 -9.17
N GLU A 226 1.17 4.81 -10.11
CA GLU A 226 0.37 5.37 -11.19
C GLU A 226 -0.95 5.87 -10.61
N LYS A 227 -1.16 7.19 -10.52
CA LYS A 227 -2.45 7.78 -10.16
C LYS A 227 -3.52 7.33 -11.16
N ALA A 228 -4.75 7.10 -10.70
CA ALA A 228 -5.85 6.80 -11.62
C ALA A 228 -6.11 7.99 -12.56
N ASP A 229 -6.31 7.71 -13.84
CA ASP A 229 -6.78 8.70 -14.81
C ASP A 229 -8.29 8.95 -14.58
N SER A 230 -8.76 10.17 -14.81
CA SER A 230 -10.17 10.53 -14.66
C SER A 230 -11.08 9.94 -15.74
N ASN A 231 -10.51 9.19 -16.69
CA ASN A 231 -11.19 8.48 -17.77
C ASN A 231 -11.29 6.95 -17.55
N ASP A 232 -10.73 6.40 -16.46
CA ASP A 232 -10.68 4.95 -16.16
C ASP A 232 -11.95 4.43 -15.41
N THR A 233 -13.10 5.12 -15.53
CA THR A 233 -14.36 4.85 -14.78
C THR A 233 -15.53 4.40 -15.64
#